data_AF-A0A1F9AWZ3-F1
#
_entry.id   AF-A0A1F9AWZ3-F1
#
_cell.length_a   1.000
_cell.length_b   1.000
_cell.length_c   1.000
_cell.angle_alpha   90.00
_cell.angle_beta   90.00
_cell.angle_gamma   90.00
#
_symmetry.space_group_name_H-M   'P 1'
#
loop_
_entity.id
_entity.type
_entity.pdbx_description
1 polymer ?
#
loop_
_entity_poly.entity_id
_entity_poly.type
_entity_poly.pdbx_seq_one_letter_code
_entity_poly.pdbx_strand_id
1 'polypeptide(L)'
;MTRFARLDRLPPYVFATVNQIKMEARHQGKDIIDMGMGNPDLGTPPHIVAKLIEAAQKSHNHRYSASMGITKLRGAISNWYKRRFDVDVNPDTETIVTIGVYVWGKIPDKYVKLGSVEFAKFMIHHAHVAVSPGLGFGEYGDEYVRFALIENNMRINQAVRGIKKIL
;
A
#
# COMPACT_ATOMS: atom_id res chain seq x y z
N MET A 1 -6.17 -33.06 -16.44
CA MET A 1 -6.84 -31.98 -15.68
C MET A 1 -7.08 -30.81 -16.63
N THR A 2 -8.34 -30.43 -16.86
CA THR A 2 -8.69 -29.26 -17.67
C THR A 2 -8.34 -28.00 -16.88
N ARG A 3 -7.42 -27.19 -17.41
CA ARG A 3 -6.96 -25.95 -16.76
C ARG A 3 -7.85 -24.79 -17.21
N PHE A 4 -8.31 -23.96 -16.27
CA PHE A 4 -9.17 -22.81 -16.61
C PHE A 4 -8.36 -21.75 -17.36
N ALA A 5 -8.79 -21.39 -18.57
CA ALA A 5 -8.09 -20.42 -19.44
C ALA A 5 -7.83 -19.04 -18.80
N ARG A 6 -8.60 -18.65 -17.76
CA ARG A 6 -8.34 -17.42 -16.99
C ARG A 6 -7.08 -17.52 -16.13
N LEU A 7 -6.72 -18.70 -15.64
CA LEU A 7 -5.50 -18.89 -14.83
C LEU A 7 -4.24 -18.67 -15.66
N ASP A 8 -4.28 -19.00 -16.95
CA ASP A 8 -3.14 -18.83 -17.86
C ASP A 8 -2.96 -17.36 -18.30
N ARG A 9 -3.95 -16.51 -18.00
CA ARG A 9 -3.90 -15.04 -18.24
C ARG A 9 -3.54 -14.26 -16.98
N LEU A 10 -3.40 -14.91 -15.83
CA LEU A 10 -2.95 -14.22 -14.63
C LEU A 10 -1.48 -13.83 -14.86
N PRO A 11 -1.15 -12.53 -14.77
CA PRO A 11 0.23 -12.12 -14.89
C PRO A 11 1.06 -12.80 -13.77
N PRO A 12 2.35 -13.06 -14.00
CA PRO A 12 3.25 -13.52 -12.95
C PRO A 12 3.09 -12.65 -11.71
N TYR A 13 3.12 -13.24 -10.51
CA TYR A 13 2.94 -12.49 -9.27
C TYR A 13 4.12 -11.54 -9.06
N VAL A 14 3.98 -10.31 -9.56
CA VAL A 14 5.04 -9.29 -9.67
C VAL A 14 5.67 -9.00 -8.29
N PHE A 15 4.88 -9.08 -7.23
CA PHE A 15 5.34 -8.88 -5.86
C PHE A 15 6.32 -9.95 -5.39
N ALA A 16 6.23 -11.21 -5.87
CA ALA A 16 7.20 -12.25 -5.52
C ALA A 16 8.60 -11.87 -6.00
N THR A 17 8.72 -11.37 -7.24
CA THR A 17 10.00 -10.94 -7.81
C THR A 17 10.64 -9.82 -6.99
N VAL A 18 9.86 -8.80 -6.64
CA VAL A 18 10.35 -7.67 -5.83
C VAL A 18 10.71 -8.12 -4.41
N ASN A 19 9.90 -9.00 -3.81
CA ASN A 19 10.18 -9.56 -2.49
C ASN A 19 11.45 -10.41 -2.47
N GLN A 20 11.69 -11.21 -3.51
CA GLN A 20 12.88 -12.04 -3.61
C GLN A 20 14.15 -11.18 -3.69
N ILE A 21 14.18 -10.17 -4.55
CA ILE A 21 15.32 -9.24 -4.68
C ILE A 21 15.56 -8.47 -3.38
N LYS A 22 14.48 -8.03 -2.71
CA LYS A 22 14.57 -7.39 -1.39
C LYS A 22 15.21 -8.33 -0.36
N MET A 23 14.81 -9.59 -0.32
CA MET A 23 15.38 -10.58 0.59
C MET A 23 16.86 -10.85 0.29
N GLU A 24 17.23 -11.00 -0.98
CA GLU A 24 18.62 -11.17 -1.40
C GLU A 24 19.49 -9.97 -1.00
N ALA A 25 19.00 -8.74 -1.21
CA ALA A 25 19.70 -7.53 -0.80
C ALA A 25 19.88 -7.43 0.73
N ARG A 26 18.87 -7.85 1.51
CA ARG A 26 18.98 -7.95 2.98
C ARG A 26 19.99 -9.01 3.41
N HIS A 27 20.01 -10.17 2.75
CA HIS A 27 21.02 -11.22 3.02
C HIS A 27 22.45 -10.75 2.69
N GLN A 28 22.62 -9.81 1.74
CA GLN A 28 23.90 -9.15 1.46
C GLN A 28 24.26 -8.06 2.48
N GLY A 29 23.49 -7.89 3.57
CA GLY A 29 23.74 -6.89 4.60
C GLY A 29 23.34 -5.46 4.22
N LYS A 30 22.59 -5.27 3.13
CA LYS A 30 22.11 -3.93 2.73
C LYS A 30 20.92 -3.54 3.61
N ASP A 31 20.94 -2.32 4.15
CA ASP A 31 19.81 -1.73 4.87
C ASP A 31 18.73 -1.29 3.88
N ILE A 32 17.81 -2.21 3.57
CA ILE A 32 16.67 -1.96 2.68
C ILE A 32 15.44 -1.49 3.48
N ILE A 33 14.95 -0.29 3.18
CA ILE A 33 13.73 0.29 3.73
C ILE A 33 12.53 -0.26 2.94
N ASP A 34 11.59 -0.91 3.62
CA ASP A 34 10.48 -1.59 2.96
C ASP A 34 9.22 -0.74 2.97
N MET A 35 9.00 0.01 1.89
CA MET A 35 7.76 0.73 1.62
C MET A 35 6.86 -0.06 0.64
N GLY A 36 7.15 -1.34 0.42
CA GLY A 36 6.51 -2.17 -0.60
C GLY A 36 5.29 -2.93 -0.10
N MET A 37 5.27 -3.36 1.15
CA MET A 37 4.12 -4.05 1.76
C MET A 37 3.53 -3.22 2.91
N GLY A 38 2.21 -3.01 2.90
CA GLY A 38 1.44 -2.17 3.85
C GLY A 38 1.37 -2.63 5.32
N ASN A 39 2.42 -3.22 5.91
CA ASN A 39 2.45 -3.68 7.31
C ASN A 39 3.13 -2.67 8.27
N PRO A 40 2.39 -1.87 9.06
CA PRO A 40 2.94 -0.80 9.91
C PRO A 40 3.96 -1.27 10.94
N ASP A 41 5.05 -0.52 11.08
CA ASP A 41 6.11 -0.74 12.09
C ASP A 41 5.79 -0.06 13.44
N LEU A 42 4.92 0.94 13.43
CA LEU A 42 4.41 1.62 14.62
C LEU A 42 3.19 0.89 15.19
N GLY A 43 3.18 0.74 16.51
CA GLY A 43 1.99 0.27 17.23
C GLY A 43 0.80 1.17 16.96
N THR A 44 -0.37 0.56 16.71
CA THR A 44 -1.64 1.27 16.56
C THR A 44 -1.86 2.21 17.76
N PRO A 45 -2.24 3.50 17.55
CA PRO A 45 -2.46 4.46 18.63
C PRO A 45 -3.31 3.89 19.76
N PRO A 46 -2.97 4.13 21.05
CA PRO A 46 -3.61 3.47 22.19
C PRO A 46 -5.14 3.61 22.23
N HIS A 47 -5.67 4.77 21.83
CA HIS A 47 -7.12 5.01 21.79
C HIS A 47 -7.84 4.15 20.73
N ILE A 48 -7.18 3.80 19.63
CA ILE A 48 -7.72 2.91 18.60
C ILE A 48 -7.71 1.47 19.11
N VAL A 49 -6.62 1.04 19.76
CA VAL A 49 -6.53 -0.28 20.41
C VAL A 49 -7.62 -0.42 21.48
N ALA A 50 -7.78 0.59 22.35
CA ALA A 50 -8.84 0.61 23.35
C ALA A 50 -10.23 0.50 22.72
N LYS A 51 -10.48 1.21 21.60
CA LYS A 51 -11.75 1.13 20.90
C LYS A 51 -12.00 -0.23 20.26
N LEU A 52 -10.95 -0.88 19.74
CA LEU A 52 -11.03 -2.25 19.23
C LEU A 52 -11.41 -3.23 20.35
N ILE A 53 -10.76 -3.13 21.52
CA ILE A 53 -11.08 -3.96 22.70
C ILE A 53 -12.55 -3.78 23.10
N GLU A 54 -13.01 -2.53 23.24
CA GLU A 54 -14.41 -2.22 23.55
C GLU A 54 -15.38 -2.78 22.50
N ALA A 55 -15.05 -2.67 21.21
CA ALA A 55 -15.89 -3.18 20.13
C ALA A 55 -15.92 -4.71 20.09
N ALA A 56 -14.80 -5.39 20.37
CA ALA A 56 -14.68 -6.83 20.37
C ALA A 56 -15.46 -7.50 21.51
N GLN A 57 -15.67 -6.80 22.64
CA GLN A 57 -16.50 -7.28 23.75
C GLN A 57 -18.00 -7.35 23.42
N LYS A 58 -18.45 -6.75 22.32
CA LYS A 58 -19.87 -6.70 21.93
C LYS A 58 -20.20 -7.86 20.99
N SER A 59 -20.95 -8.85 21.47
CA SER A 59 -21.28 -10.08 20.71
C SER A 59 -21.95 -9.83 19.35
N HIS A 60 -22.72 -8.75 19.20
CA HIS A 60 -23.35 -8.41 17.91
C HIS A 60 -22.34 -8.03 16.82
N ASN A 61 -21.11 -7.62 17.17
CA ASN A 61 -20.05 -7.28 16.23
C ASN A 61 -19.33 -8.52 15.67
N HIS A 62 -19.62 -9.72 16.17
CA HIS A 62 -18.97 -10.97 15.73
C HIS A 62 -19.59 -11.53 14.43
N ARG A 63 -20.68 -10.91 13.97
CA ARG A 63 -21.36 -11.28 12.73
C ARG A 63 -20.62 -10.72 11.51
N TYR A 64 -20.98 -11.21 10.32
CA TYR A 64 -20.44 -10.65 9.07
C TYR A 64 -20.67 -9.14 8.98
N SER A 65 -19.60 -8.42 8.61
CA SER A 65 -19.68 -7.00 8.27
C SER A 65 -20.41 -6.81 6.94
N ALA A 66 -21.02 -5.64 6.75
CA ALA A 66 -21.53 -5.23 5.44
C ALA A 66 -20.39 -5.19 4.41
N SER A 67 -20.67 -5.62 3.18
CA SER A 67 -19.70 -5.72 2.08
C SER A 67 -19.03 -4.38 1.74
N MET A 68 -19.76 -3.27 1.87
CA MET A 68 -19.22 -1.92 1.61
C MET A 68 -18.53 -1.28 2.82
N GLY A 69 -18.57 -1.93 3.99
CA GLY A 69 -18.17 -1.36 5.29
C GLY A 69 -19.34 -0.82 6.11
N ILE A 70 -19.17 -0.79 7.43
CA ILE A 70 -20.23 -0.37 8.38
C ILE A 70 -20.60 1.11 8.18
N THR A 71 -21.89 1.42 8.24
CA THR A 71 -22.43 2.77 7.96
C THR A 71 -21.77 3.88 8.77
N LYS A 72 -21.54 3.65 10.07
CA LYS A 72 -20.89 4.63 10.95
C LYS A 72 -19.44 4.92 10.53
N LEU A 73 -18.72 3.94 10.01
CA LEU A 73 -17.36 4.13 9.50
C LEU A 73 -17.37 4.91 8.18
N ARG A 74 -18.27 4.57 7.25
CA ARG A 74 -18.44 5.32 6.00
C ARG A 74 -18.77 6.80 6.27
N GLY A 75 -19.70 7.07 7.17
CA GLY A 75 -20.02 8.45 7.59
C GLY A 75 -18.84 9.17 8.26
N ALA A 76 -18.03 8.47 9.06
CA ALA A 76 -16.83 9.05 9.66
C ALA A 76 -15.78 9.43 8.60
N ILE A 77 -15.62 8.61 7.55
CA ILE A 77 -14.73 8.86 6.41
C ILE A 77 -15.20 10.11 5.63
N SER A 78 -16.48 10.18 5.25
CA SER A 78 -17.07 11.35 4.58
C SER A 78 -16.86 12.64 5.38
N ASN A 79 -17.17 12.60 6.68
CA ASN A 79 -16.99 13.75 7.56
C ASN A 79 -15.52 14.16 7.71
N TRP A 80 -14.60 13.19 7.70
CA TRP A 80 -13.17 13.49 7.73
C TRP A 80 -12.71 14.18 6.44
N TYR A 81 -13.18 13.71 5.28
CA TYR A 81 -12.92 14.34 3.99
C TYR A 81 -13.40 15.79 3.96
N LYS A 82 -14.63 16.05 4.41
CA LYS A 82 -15.17 17.40 4.50
C LYS A 82 -14.32 18.29 5.40
N ARG A 83 -13.98 17.85 6.61
CA ARG A 83 -13.16 18.65 7.54
C ARG A 83 -11.74 18.91 7.05
N ARG A 84 -11.12 17.92 6.37
CA ARG A 84 -9.69 17.96 6.03
C ARG A 84 -9.40 18.60 4.68
N PHE A 85 -10.34 18.47 3.75
CA PHE A 85 -10.16 18.84 2.33
C PHE A 85 -11.32 19.67 1.76
N ASP A 86 -12.36 19.94 2.54
CA ASP A 86 -13.60 20.61 2.08
C ASP A 86 -14.30 19.90 0.91
N VAL A 87 -14.18 18.57 0.85
CA VAL A 87 -14.83 17.73 -0.16
C VAL A 87 -16.03 17.03 0.46
N ASP A 88 -17.21 17.24 -0.14
CA ASP A 88 -18.42 16.49 0.20
C ASP A 88 -18.37 15.12 -0.48
N VAL A 89 -18.48 14.05 0.32
CA VAL A 89 -18.47 12.65 -0.14
C VAL A 89 -19.70 11.95 0.43
N ASN A 90 -20.56 11.42 -0.42
CA ASN A 90 -21.74 10.66 -0.02
C ASN A 90 -21.31 9.30 0.57
N PRO A 91 -21.63 9.00 1.84
CA PRO A 91 -21.21 7.75 2.46
C PRO A 91 -21.82 6.51 1.80
N ASP A 92 -23.00 6.61 1.20
CA ASP A 92 -23.75 5.47 0.64
C ASP A 92 -23.40 5.14 -0.81
N THR A 93 -22.94 6.13 -1.58
CA THR A 93 -22.64 5.95 -3.01
C THR A 93 -21.17 6.14 -3.36
N GLU A 94 -20.41 6.85 -2.53
CA GLU A 94 -19.04 7.28 -2.87
C GLU A 94 -18.00 6.82 -1.84
N THR A 95 -18.40 6.08 -0.81
CA THR A 95 -17.48 5.56 0.22
C THR A 95 -17.56 4.04 0.34
N ILE A 96 -16.43 3.38 0.11
CA ILE A 96 -16.25 1.94 0.33
C ILE A 96 -15.00 1.70 1.19
N VAL A 97 -15.09 0.78 2.14
CA VAL A 97 -13.98 0.44 3.02
C VAL A 97 -13.18 -0.71 2.41
N THR A 98 -11.89 -0.50 2.20
CA THR A 98 -10.92 -1.50 1.76
C THR A 98 -9.76 -1.60 2.77
N ILE A 99 -8.86 -2.55 2.57
CA ILE A 99 -7.75 -2.81 3.48
C ILE A 99 -6.49 -2.06 3.01
N GLY A 100 -5.96 -1.17 3.85
CA GLY A 100 -4.62 -0.56 3.74
C GLY A 100 -4.56 0.94 3.43
N VAL A 101 -3.44 1.59 3.78
CA VAL A 101 -3.13 3.00 3.45
C VAL A 101 -1.96 3.04 2.49
N TYR A 102 -2.17 3.60 1.30
CA TYR A 102 -1.18 3.66 0.25
C TYR A 102 -1.17 5.03 -0.43
N VAL A 103 0.00 5.49 -0.86
CA VAL A 103 0.16 6.65 -1.74
C VAL A 103 0.69 6.19 -3.08
N TRP A 104 0.06 6.66 -4.16
CA TRP A 104 0.52 6.43 -5.52
C TRP A 104 1.47 7.55 -5.94
N GLY A 105 2.64 7.17 -6.44
CA GLY A 105 3.61 8.08 -7.04
C GLY A 105 3.80 7.75 -8.51
N LYS A 106 3.65 8.74 -9.38
CA LYS A 106 4.00 8.61 -10.80
C LYS A 106 5.52 8.41 -10.93
N ILE A 107 5.93 7.48 -11.79
CA ILE A 107 7.34 7.28 -12.11
C ILE A 107 7.85 8.54 -12.82
N PRO A 108 9.03 9.09 -12.45
CA PRO A 108 9.59 10.26 -13.13
C PRO A 108 9.77 10.02 -14.63
N ASP A 109 9.57 11.05 -15.46
CA ASP A 109 9.56 10.92 -16.93
C ASP A 109 10.84 10.27 -17.51
N LYS A 110 12.01 10.53 -16.90
CA LYS A 110 13.28 9.88 -17.29
C LYS A 110 13.31 8.36 -17.08
N TYR A 111 12.43 7.83 -16.23
CA TYR A 111 12.36 6.42 -15.85
C TYR A 111 11.05 5.74 -16.28
N VAL A 112 10.05 6.47 -16.77
CA VAL A 112 8.73 5.91 -17.11
C VAL A 112 8.81 4.75 -18.12
N LYS A 113 9.79 4.80 -19.03
CA LYS A 113 10.05 3.75 -20.03
C LYS A 113 10.50 2.40 -19.42
N LEU A 114 10.95 2.39 -18.17
CA LEU A 114 11.31 1.16 -17.47
C LEU A 114 10.07 0.34 -17.08
N GLY A 115 8.89 0.98 -16.98
CA GLY A 115 7.72 0.38 -16.36
C GLY A 115 7.89 0.18 -14.84
N SER A 116 6.79 -0.12 -14.16
CA SER A 116 6.72 -0.12 -12.70
C SER A 116 7.55 -1.23 -12.04
N VAL A 117 7.70 -2.37 -12.72
CA VAL A 117 8.46 -3.52 -12.20
C VAL A 117 9.96 -3.23 -12.18
N GLU A 118 10.52 -2.82 -13.32
CA GLU A 118 11.94 -2.53 -13.40
C GLU A 118 12.29 -1.26 -12.62
N PHE A 119 11.39 -0.28 -12.54
CA PHE A 119 11.57 0.86 -11.66
C PHE A 119 11.58 0.47 -10.18
N ALA A 120 10.71 -0.46 -9.73
CA ALA A 120 10.74 -0.97 -8.36
C ALA A 120 12.06 -1.70 -8.04
N LYS A 121 12.61 -2.49 -8.98
CA LYS A 121 13.94 -3.09 -8.85
C LYS A 121 15.04 -2.04 -8.79
N PHE A 122 14.98 -1.05 -9.67
CA PHE A 122 15.93 0.08 -9.72
C PHE A 122 15.98 0.81 -8.37
N MET A 123 14.82 1.10 -7.77
CA MET A 123 14.69 1.70 -6.45
C MET A 123 15.36 0.87 -5.34
N ILE A 124 15.20 -0.45 -5.35
CA ILE A 124 15.87 -1.33 -4.37
C ILE A 124 17.38 -1.26 -4.54
N HIS A 125 17.90 -1.31 -5.76
CA HIS A 125 19.33 -1.35 -6.02
C HIS A 125 20.05 -0.02 -5.78
N HIS A 126 19.40 1.12 -6.09
CA HIS A 126 20.09 2.42 -6.11
C HIS A 126 19.63 3.38 -5.00
N ALA A 127 18.38 3.26 -4.54
CA ALA A 127 17.84 4.05 -3.43
C ALA A 127 17.72 3.27 -2.12
N HIS A 128 17.89 1.94 -2.15
CA HIS A 128 17.63 1.04 -1.01
C HIS A 128 16.20 1.16 -0.46
N VAL A 129 15.23 1.41 -1.36
CA VAL A 129 13.80 1.51 -1.01
C VAL A 129 13.01 0.48 -1.83
N ALA A 130 12.28 -0.41 -1.16
CA ALA A 130 11.33 -1.29 -1.82
C ALA A 130 9.96 -0.61 -1.95
N VAL A 131 9.32 -0.73 -3.11
CA VAL A 131 7.99 -0.19 -3.41
C VAL A 131 7.12 -1.22 -4.12
N SER A 132 5.80 -1.05 -4.06
CA SER A 132 4.85 -1.89 -4.81
C SER A 132 4.79 -1.43 -6.28
N PRO A 133 5.07 -2.31 -7.27
CA PRO A 133 4.91 -1.97 -8.68
C PRO A 133 3.42 -1.85 -9.05
N GLY A 134 3.05 -0.79 -9.76
CA GLY A 134 1.67 -0.51 -10.14
C GLY A 134 1.08 -1.53 -11.12
N LEU A 135 1.90 -2.20 -11.94
CA LEU A 135 1.46 -3.30 -12.82
C LEU A 135 0.76 -4.43 -12.05
N GLY A 136 1.13 -4.64 -10.78
CA GLY A 136 0.45 -5.59 -9.89
C GLY A 136 -1.02 -5.27 -9.62
N PHE A 137 -1.50 -4.10 -10.03
CA PHE A 137 -2.89 -3.62 -9.89
C PHE A 137 -3.59 -3.39 -11.23
N GLY A 138 -2.95 -3.72 -12.36
CA GLY A 138 -3.49 -3.57 -13.71
C GLY A 138 -2.56 -2.81 -14.65
N GLU A 139 -2.81 -2.92 -15.96
CA GLU A 139 -1.98 -2.33 -17.02
C GLU A 139 -1.87 -0.80 -16.92
N TYR A 140 -2.96 -0.12 -16.53
CA TYR A 140 -2.96 1.33 -16.30
C TYR A 140 -2.10 1.78 -15.12
N GLY A 141 -1.68 0.84 -14.26
CA GLY A 141 -0.80 1.13 -13.12
C GLY A 141 0.68 1.14 -13.49
N ASP A 142 1.09 0.74 -14.70
CA ASP A 142 2.51 0.48 -14.98
C ASP A 142 3.39 1.75 -15.01
N GLU A 143 2.80 2.93 -15.13
CA GLU A 143 3.49 4.22 -14.99
C GLU A 143 3.61 4.70 -13.55
N TYR A 144 3.17 3.90 -12.57
CA TYR A 144 3.10 4.27 -11.17
C TYR A 144 3.75 3.22 -10.27
N VAL A 145 4.23 3.69 -9.12
CA VAL A 145 4.57 2.84 -7.98
C VAL A 145 3.76 3.27 -6.77
N ARG A 146 3.51 2.31 -5.88
CA ARG A 146 2.71 2.51 -4.70
C ARG A 146 3.59 2.41 -3.46
N PHE A 147 3.55 3.44 -2.63
CA PHE A 147 4.25 3.55 -1.36
C PHE A 147 3.28 3.23 -0.23
N ALA A 148 3.70 2.34 0.67
CA ALA A 148 3.08 2.23 1.97
C ALA A 148 3.74 3.23 2.94
N LEU A 149 2.98 4.18 3.48
CA LEU A 149 3.46 5.15 4.48
C LEU A 149 3.32 4.58 5.89
N ILE A 150 4.12 3.56 6.16
CA ILE A 150 3.91 2.67 7.29
C ILE A 150 5.17 2.48 8.14
N GLU A 151 6.23 3.21 7.80
CA GLU A 151 7.53 3.24 8.47
C GLU A 151 7.57 4.47 9.39
N ASN A 152 8.37 4.43 10.45
CA ASN A 152 8.55 5.59 11.33
C ASN A 152 9.21 6.79 10.63
N ASN A 153 9.07 7.99 11.21
CA ASN A 153 9.59 9.24 10.64
C ASN A 153 11.09 9.20 10.30
N MET A 154 11.91 8.51 11.09
CA MET A 154 13.34 8.41 10.81
C MET A 154 13.61 7.59 9.54
N ARG A 155 12.91 6.46 9.40
CA ARG A 155 12.99 5.57 8.22
C ARG A 155 12.40 6.22 6.97
N ILE A 156 11.28 6.92 7.11
CA ILE A 156 10.72 7.74 6.01
C ILE A 156 11.73 8.78 5.54
N ASN A 157 12.36 9.52 6.46
CA ASN A 157 13.37 10.52 6.09
C ASN A 157 14.60 9.87 5.42
N GLN A 158 14.99 8.67 5.85
CA GLN A 158 16.07 7.92 5.21
C GLN A 158 15.70 7.47 3.79
N ALA A 159 14.46 7.00 3.57
CA ALA A 159 13.96 6.64 2.25
C ALA A 159 13.92 7.86 1.32
N VAL A 160 13.44 9.01 1.81
CA VAL A 160 13.45 10.28 1.05
C VAL A 160 14.87 10.67 0.64
N ARG A 161 15.87 10.53 1.54
CA ARG A 161 17.27 10.77 1.20
C ARG A 161 17.81 9.79 0.16
N GLY A 162 17.44 8.51 0.23
CA GLY A 162 17.82 7.50 -0.77
C GLY A 162 17.24 7.82 -2.14
N ILE A 163 15.94 8.13 -2.19
CA ILE A 163 15.23 8.50 -3.41
C ILE A 163 15.82 9.78 -4.03
N LYS A 164 16.14 10.80 -3.22
CA LYS A 164 16.78 12.04 -3.71
C LYS A 164 18.13 11.84 -4.39
N LYS A 165 18.83 10.72 -4.18
CA LYS A 165 20.10 10.42 -4.86
C LYS A 165 19.90 9.91 -6.28
N ILE A 166 18.72 9.40 -6.59
CA ILE A 166 18.39 8.78 -7.89
C ILE A 166 17.41 9.64 -8.72
N LEU A 167 16.74 10.61 -8.09
CA LEU A 167 15.98 11.67 -8.76
C LEU A 167 16.92 12.74 -9.29
#